data_AF-A0A3C1D8G8-F1
#
_entry.id   AF-A0A3C1D8G8-F1
#
_cell.length_a   1.000
_cell.length_b   1.000
_cell.length_c   1.000
_cell.angle_alpha   90.00
_cell.angle_beta   90.00
_cell.angle_gamma   90.00
#
_symmetry.space_group_name_H-M   'P 1'
#
loop_
_entity.id
_entity.type
_entity.pdbx_description
1 polymer ?
#
loop_
_entity_poly.entity_id
_entity_poly.type
_entity_poly.pdbx_seq_one_letter_code
_entity_poly.pdbx_strand_id
1 'polypeptide(L)'
;PLELRELGELRDVDMVVYDEDFDYDEASRTAIESNKQVKVIDRVLQEWRTRPGVNNAGGTASRRLHLHFWARPVEVKVDDRGHVSGFVYERTRPDGQGGVAGTGEFREVPVQAVYRAVGYFGSPLPEVPFDERHGVIPNHEGQVLRADSNERAPGLYATGWIKRGPVGLIGHTKSDAMETVRHLINDQGSWWQPEDPSEAAIPALLAERGVAWTDLEGWHRLDQHEIGLGEPEGRARIKVVPRDEMVAISRGE
;
A
#
# COMPACT_ATOMS: atom_id res chain seq x y z
N PRO A 1 5.55 17.08 2.15
CA PRO A 1 4.41 16.49 1.41
C PRO A 1 3.11 17.02 2.00
N LEU A 2 1.97 16.82 1.34
CA LEU A 2 0.69 17.28 1.90
C LEU A 2 0.34 16.46 3.14
N GLU A 3 0.47 15.14 3.04
CA GLU A 3 0.16 14.13 4.04
C GLU A 3 0.94 14.38 5.34
N LEU A 4 2.25 14.66 5.24
CA LEU A 4 3.08 14.97 6.40
C LEU A 4 2.66 16.29 7.07
N ARG A 5 2.18 17.28 6.31
CA ARG A 5 1.73 18.55 6.89
C ARG A 5 0.40 18.39 7.62
N GLU A 6 -0.56 17.70 6.99
CA GLU A 6 -1.87 17.39 7.59
C GLU A 6 -1.73 16.60 8.89
N LEU A 7 -0.73 15.71 8.98
CA LEU A 7 -0.39 14.99 10.21
C LEU A 7 -0.06 15.95 11.37
N GLY A 8 0.64 17.04 11.08
CA GLY A 8 0.99 18.08 12.07
C GLY A 8 -0.15 19.02 12.43
N GLU A 9 -1.32 18.89 11.79
CA GLU A 9 -2.54 19.66 12.06
C GLU A 9 -3.59 18.83 12.83
N LEU A 10 -3.28 17.58 13.17
CA LEU A 10 -4.17 16.72 13.94
C LEU A 10 -4.51 17.38 15.29
N ARG A 11 -5.81 17.50 15.55
CA ARG A 11 -6.32 18.02 16.82
C ARG A 11 -5.86 17.13 17.97
N ASP A 12 -5.28 17.75 19.00
CA ASP A 12 -4.94 17.07 20.26
C ASP A 12 -3.99 15.87 20.04
N VAL A 13 -2.92 16.10 19.25
CA VAL A 13 -1.79 15.18 19.08
C VAL A 13 -0.48 15.98 18.98
N ASP A 14 0.50 15.66 19.83
CA ASP A 14 1.86 16.19 19.72
C ASP A 14 2.72 15.33 18.78
N MET A 15 3.41 15.97 17.83
CA MET A 15 4.36 15.30 16.94
C MET A 15 5.72 15.20 17.62
N VAL A 16 6.21 13.98 17.87
CA VAL A 16 7.47 13.75 18.58
C VAL A 16 8.52 13.17 17.63
N VAL A 17 9.60 13.92 17.44
CA VAL A 17 10.78 13.54 16.65
C VAL A 17 12.01 13.71 17.52
N TYR A 18 12.98 12.80 17.46
CA TYR A 18 14.09 12.75 18.43
C TYR A 18 15.37 13.37 17.88
N ASP A 19 16.06 14.20 18.68
CA ASP A 19 17.28 14.90 18.25
C ASP A 19 18.36 14.00 17.64
N GLU A 20 18.51 12.79 18.19
CA GLU A 20 19.47 11.77 17.74
C GLU A 20 19.21 11.25 16.32
N ASP A 21 18.01 11.45 15.77
CA ASP A 21 17.64 10.99 14.43
C ASP A 21 18.04 11.97 13.32
N PHE A 22 18.48 13.18 13.70
CA PHE A 22 18.78 14.30 12.79
C PHE A 22 20.28 14.61 12.70
N ASP A 23 21.14 13.63 13.00
CA ASP A 23 22.57 13.71 12.71
C ASP A 23 22.81 13.43 11.23
N TYR A 24 22.94 14.50 10.44
CA TYR A 24 23.02 14.43 8.98
C TYR A 24 24.45 14.30 8.47
N ASP A 25 24.72 13.20 7.77
CA ASP A 25 25.91 13.01 6.96
C ASP A 25 25.87 13.84 5.66
N GLU A 26 27.00 13.89 4.94
CA GLU A 26 27.15 14.65 3.69
C GLU A 26 26.17 14.21 2.60
N ALA A 27 25.86 12.90 2.54
CA ALA A 27 24.91 12.36 1.58
C ALA A 27 23.49 12.89 1.86
N SER A 28 23.07 12.90 3.13
CA SER A 28 21.78 13.44 3.57
C SER A 28 21.68 14.94 3.26
N ARG A 29 22.74 15.71 3.54
CA ARG A 29 22.82 17.15 3.21
C ARG A 29 22.67 17.38 1.71
N THR A 30 23.39 16.62 0.90
CA THR A 30 23.31 16.68 -0.56
C THR A 30 21.89 16.36 -1.06
N ALA A 31 21.23 15.35 -0.47
CA ALA A 31 19.85 14.98 -0.82
C ALA A 31 18.84 16.09 -0.46
N ILE A 32 18.99 16.71 0.71
CA ILE A 32 18.17 17.84 1.16
C ILE A 32 18.34 19.04 0.21
N GLU A 33 19.55 19.32 -0.25
CA GLU A 33 19.83 20.45 -1.13
C GLU A 33 19.34 20.21 -2.57
N SER A 34 19.55 19.00 -3.09
CA SER A 34 19.28 18.65 -4.50
C SER A 34 17.84 18.21 -4.77
N ASN A 35 17.09 17.75 -3.75
CA ASN A 35 15.72 17.25 -3.92
C ASN A 35 14.69 18.11 -3.16
N LYS A 36 13.83 18.81 -3.90
CA LYS A 36 12.79 19.68 -3.34
C LYS A 36 11.83 18.96 -2.40
N GLN A 37 11.49 17.70 -2.67
CA GLN A 37 10.60 16.93 -1.80
C GLN A 37 11.28 16.62 -0.47
N VAL A 38 12.54 16.16 -0.51
CA VAL A 38 13.34 15.89 0.70
C VAL A 38 13.51 17.17 1.51
N LYS A 39 13.83 18.30 0.86
CA LYS A 39 13.92 19.62 1.51
C LYS A 39 12.65 20.02 2.25
N VAL A 40 11.48 19.73 1.70
CA VAL A 40 10.19 20.04 2.33
C VAL A 40 9.93 19.08 3.51
N ILE A 41 10.28 17.80 3.38
CA ILE A 41 10.17 16.84 4.50
C ILE A 41 11.04 17.28 5.67
N ASP A 42 12.33 17.52 5.41
CA ASP A 42 13.29 17.97 6.42
C ASP A 42 12.79 19.21 7.15
N ARG A 43 12.37 20.25 6.41
CA ARG A 43 11.83 21.47 7.03
C ARG A 43 10.67 21.20 8.00
N VAL A 44 9.69 20.39 7.60
CA VAL A 44 8.53 20.07 8.45
C VAL A 44 8.97 19.32 9.70
N LEU A 45 9.89 18.36 9.58
CA LEU A 45 10.40 17.62 10.73
C LEU A 45 11.22 18.52 11.68
N GLN A 46 12.04 19.43 11.17
CA GLN A 46 12.79 20.39 11.98
C GLN A 46 11.86 21.41 12.67
N GLU A 47 10.79 21.82 12.01
CA GLU A 47 9.73 22.62 12.65
C GLU A 47 9.12 21.87 13.84
N TRP A 48 8.78 20.58 13.68
CA TRP A 48 8.25 19.79 14.80
C TRP A 48 9.28 19.59 15.92
N ARG A 49 10.54 19.37 15.56
CA ARG A 49 11.65 19.22 16.51
C ARG A 49 11.83 20.41 17.45
N THR A 50 11.50 21.61 16.99
CA THR A 50 11.69 22.87 17.74
C THR A 50 10.44 23.38 18.45
N ARG A 51 9.30 22.70 18.29
CA ARG A 51 8.04 23.12 18.93
C ARG A 51 8.08 22.87 20.45
N PRO A 52 7.61 23.83 21.28
CA PRO A 52 7.37 23.59 22.69
C PRO A 52 6.40 22.43 22.86
N GLY A 53 6.81 21.37 23.55
CA GLY A 53 6.00 20.17 23.75
C GLY A 53 6.64 18.85 23.33
N VAL A 54 7.71 18.93 22.53
CA VAL A 54 8.38 17.78 21.89
C VAL A 54 9.66 17.41 22.65
N ASN A 55 10.19 16.18 22.49
CA ASN A 55 11.41 15.68 23.16
C ASN A 55 11.31 15.51 24.69
N ASN A 56 10.21 14.94 25.20
CA ASN A 56 9.92 14.84 26.64
C ASN A 56 9.83 16.21 27.37
N ALA A 57 9.72 17.31 26.62
CA ALA A 57 9.54 18.65 27.15
C ALA A 57 8.09 19.14 26.98
N GLY A 58 7.16 18.62 27.79
CA GLY A 58 5.93 19.32 28.20
C GLY A 58 4.97 19.78 27.10
N GLY A 59 4.45 18.85 26.29
CA GLY A 59 3.32 19.12 25.39
C GLY A 59 2.01 19.20 26.16
N THR A 60 0.98 19.80 25.55
CA THR A 60 -0.36 19.92 26.18
C THR A 60 -1.37 18.94 25.60
N ALA A 61 -1.02 18.21 24.53
CA ALA A 61 -1.94 17.27 23.91
C ALA A 61 -2.09 15.98 24.73
N SER A 62 -3.27 15.36 24.65
CA SER A 62 -3.54 14.08 25.32
C SER A 62 -2.89 12.88 24.62
N ARG A 63 -2.51 13.02 23.34
CA ARG A 63 -1.94 11.97 22.50
C ARG A 63 -0.61 12.42 21.89
N ARG A 64 0.23 11.45 21.56
CA ARG A 64 1.55 11.68 20.95
C ARG A 64 1.75 10.75 19.77
N LEU A 65 2.34 11.28 18.71
CA LEU A 65 2.82 10.50 17.57
C LEU A 65 4.34 10.56 17.53
N HIS A 66 4.98 9.43 17.83
CA HIS A 66 6.43 9.31 17.85
C HIS A 66 6.93 8.82 16.49
N LEU A 67 7.84 9.57 15.87
CA LEU A 67 8.56 9.16 14.68
C LEU A 67 9.98 8.78 15.08
N HIS A 68 10.27 7.49 15.03
CA HIS A 68 11.60 6.94 15.25
C HIS A 68 12.23 6.63 13.89
N PHE A 69 13.36 7.27 13.59
CA PHE A 69 14.19 6.92 12.45
C PHE A 69 15.34 6.01 12.91
N TRP A 70 16.09 5.48 11.94
CA TRP A 70 17.23 4.59 12.22
C TRP A 70 16.89 3.43 13.14
N ALA A 71 15.70 2.85 12.97
CA ALA A 71 15.14 1.82 13.83
C ALA A 71 14.76 0.60 12.98
N ARG A 72 15.54 -0.46 13.07
CA ARG A 72 15.26 -1.74 12.38
C ARG A 72 14.45 -2.65 13.30
N PRO A 73 13.22 -3.07 12.92
CA PRO A 73 12.45 -4.05 13.70
C PRO A 73 13.25 -5.33 13.95
N VAL A 74 13.22 -5.85 15.19
CA VAL A 74 13.93 -7.08 15.59
C VAL A 74 12.95 -8.11 16.10
N GLU A 75 12.06 -7.72 17.03
CA GLU A 75 11.16 -8.67 17.70
C GLU A 75 9.85 -7.99 18.09
N VAL A 76 8.75 -8.74 17.97
CA VAL A 76 7.47 -8.40 18.61
C VAL A 76 7.32 -9.32 19.81
N LYS A 77 7.34 -8.74 21.00
CA LYS A 77 7.15 -9.49 22.24
C LYS A 77 5.67 -9.74 22.48
N VAL A 78 5.40 -10.88 23.11
CA VAL A 78 4.06 -11.26 23.56
C VAL A 78 4.03 -11.52 25.06
N ASP A 79 2.88 -11.30 25.69
CA ASP A 79 2.63 -11.68 27.08
C ASP A 79 2.32 -13.19 27.22
N ASP A 80 2.10 -13.65 28.45
CA ASP A 80 1.76 -15.07 28.75
C ASP A 80 0.46 -15.55 28.07
N ARG A 81 -0.37 -14.62 27.56
CA ARG A 81 -1.62 -14.91 26.85
C ARG A 81 -1.44 -14.86 25.33
N GLY A 82 -0.25 -14.57 24.84
CA GLY A 82 0.06 -14.45 23.41
C GLY A 82 -0.31 -13.10 22.79
N HIS A 83 -0.65 -12.08 23.58
CA HIS A 83 -0.93 -10.74 23.07
C HIS A 83 0.36 -9.91 22.95
N VAL A 84 0.42 -9.02 21.97
CA VAL A 84 1.53 -8.07 21.81
C VAL A 84 1.73 -7.28 23.11
N SER A 85 2.96 -7.27 23.62
CA SER A 85 3.35 -6.60 24.86
C SER A 85 4.52 -5.62 24.68
N GLY A 86 5.28 -5.77 23.60
CA GLY A 86 6.44 -4.92 23.33
C GLY A 86 6.95 -5.05 21.90
N PHE A 87 7.73 -4.07 21.51
CA PHE A 87 8.40 -4.01 20.21
C PHE A 87 9.87 -3.70 20.42
N VAL A 88 10.74 -4.58 19.95
CA VAL A 88 12.19 -4.42 20.00
C VAL A 88 12.69 -4.00 18.63
N TYR A 89 13.50 -2.95 18.61
CA TYR A 89 14.22 -2.54 17.41
C TYR A 89 15.70 -2.32 17.72
N GLU A 90 16.53 -2.51 16.71
CA GLU A 90 17.94 -2.16 16.76
C GLU A 90 18.14 -0.76 16.17
N ARG A 91 18.94 0.08 16.83
CA ARG A 91 19.39 1.33 16.24
C ARG A 91 20.31 1.05 15.06
N THR A 92 20.10 1.78 13.97
CA THR A 92 20.93 1.70 12.77
C THR A 92 21.66 3.01 12.51
N ARG A 93 22.58 2.99 11.56
CA ARG A 93 23.29 4.17 11.05
C ARG A 93 23.56 4.00 9.56
N PRO A 94 23.82 5.07 8.80
CA PRO A 94 24.28 4.94 7.42
C PRO A 94 25.51 4.03 7.32
N ASP A 95 25.55 3.19 6.28
CA ASP A 95 26.73 2.37 5.95
C ASP A 95 27.68 3.04 4.92
N GLY A 96 27.30 4.22 4.43
CA GLY A 96 28.04 4.97 3.40
C GLY A 96 27.83 4.48 1.96
N GLN A 97 26.99 3.46 1.74
CA GLN A 97 26.68 2.86 0.43
C GLN A 97 25.20 3.02 0.05
N GLY A 98 24.47 3.88 0.76
CA GLY A 98 23.03 4.08 0.60
C GLY A 98 22.18 3.06 1.37
N GLY A 99 22.79 2.21 2.19
CA GLY A 99 22.13 1.29 3.10
C GLY A 99 22.26 1.73 4.56
N VAL A 100 21.91 0.81 5.46
CA VAL A 100 22.03 1.01 6.90
C VAL A 100 22.69 -0.19 7.57
N ALA A 101 23.58 0.08 8.53
CA ALA A 101 24.22 -0.92 9.36
C ALA A 101 23.66 -0.89 10.78
N GLY A 102 23.56 -2.07 11.40
CA GLY A 102 23.21 -2.19 12.82
C GLY A 102 24.30 -1.61 13.71
N THR A 103 23.89 -0.98 14.82
CA THR A 103 24.81 -0.45 15.83
C THR A 103 25.06 -1.43 16.97
N GLY A 104 24.24 -2.49 17.08
CA GLY A 104 24.21 -3.38 18.25
C GLY A 104 23.46 -2.81 19.46
N GLU A 105 22.95 -1.58 19.39
CA GLU A 105 22.08 -1.02 20.43
C GLU A 105 20.63 -1.43 20.19
N PHE A 106 20.04 -2.16 21.13
CA PHE A 106 18.64 -2.58 21.10
C PHE A 106 17.81 -1.74 22.05
N ARG A 107 16.63 -1.34 21.58
CA ARG A 107 15.64 -0.60 22.36
C ARG A 107 14.31 -1.31 22.32
N GLU A 108 13.59 -1.22 23.42
CA GLU A 108 12.28 -1.82 23.59
C GLU A 108 11.25 -0.73 23.90
N VAL A 109 10.11 -0.81 23.23
CA VAL A 109 8.98 0.07 23.47
C VAL A 109 7.78 -0.79 23.87
N PRO A 110 7.16 -0.54 25.03
CA PRO A 110 5.94 -1.25 25.41
C PRO A 110 4.80 -0.80 24.49
N VAL A 111 4.19 -1.76 23.78
CA VAL A 111 3.07 -1.54 22.86
C VAL A 111 2.09 -2.69 22.96
N GLN A 112 0.83 -2.44 22.60
CA GLN A 112 -0.24 -3.45 22.66
C GLN A 112 -0.71 -3.89 21.26
N ALA A 113 -0.20 -3.24 20.21
CA ALA A 113 -0.52 -3.55 18.83
C ALA A 113 0.65 -3.14 17.92
N VAL A 114 0.84 -3.89 16.84
CA VAL A 114 1.83 -3.60 15.79
C VAL A 114 1.14 -3.68 14.44
N TYR A 115 1.27 -2.63 13.64
CA TYR A 115 0.76 -2.56 12.27
C TYR A 115 1.93 -2.46 11.31
N ARG A 116 2.09 -3.47 10.44
CA ARG A 116 3.16 -3.50 9.44
C ARG A 116 2.74 -2.72 8.19
N ALA A 117 3.39 -1.59 7.94
CA ALA A 117 3.17 -0.72 6.78
C ALA A 117 4.44 -0.58 5.91
N VAL A 118 5.03 -1.70 5.49
CA VAL A 118 6.32 -1.74 4.73
C VAL A 118 6.14 -2.06 3.24
N GLY A 119 4.97 -1.74 2.69
CA GLY A 119 4.59 -2.04 1.32
C GLY A 119 3.63 -3.23 1.21
N TYR A 120 2.97 -3.31 0.05
CA TYR A 120 2.11 -4.43 -0.32
C TYR A 120 2.92 -5.51 -1.07
N PHE A 121 2.30 -6.65 -1.34
CA PHE A 121 2.91 -7.71 -2.14
C PHE A 121 1.84 -8.39 -2.99
N GLY A 122 2.16 -8.70 -4.25
CA GLY A 122 1.24 -9.42 -5.13
C GLY A 122 0.96 -10.83 -4.62
N SER A 123 -0.12 -11.43 -5.10
CA SER A 123 -0.42 -12.84 -4.87
C SER A 123 -0.51 -13.57 -6.21
N PRO A 124 0.02 -14.80 -6.31
CA PRO A 124 -0.05 -15.56 -7.55
C PRO A 124 -1.49 -15.98 -7.86
N LEU A 125 -1.77 -16.17 -9.15
CA LEU A 125 -2.99 -16.83 -9.62
C LEU A 125 -2.61 -18.16 -10.29
N PRO A 126 -3.47 -19.19 -10.23
CA PRO A 126 -3.27 -20.41 -11.00
C PRO A 126 -3.04 -20.08 -12.48
N GLU A 127 -2.11 -20.80 -13.10
CA GLU A 127 -1.77 -20.69 -14.53
C GLU A 127 -1.19 -19.35 -15.00
N VAL A 128 -1.00 -18.38 -14.09
CA VAL A 128 -0.37 -17.09 -14.36
C VAL A 128 1.05 -17.07 -13.81
N PRO A 129 2.08 -16.76 -14.64
CA PRO A 129 3.46 -16.62 -14.18
C PRO A 129 3.59 -15.57 -13.06
N PHE A 130 4.45 -15.83 -12.08
CA PHE A 130 4.62 -14.95 -10.93
C PHE A 130 6.08 -14.92 -10.47
N ASP A 131 6.61 -13.72 -10.25
CA ASP A 131 7.91 -13.50 -9.63
C ASP A 131 7.71 -13.43 -8.12
N GLU A 132 7.98 -14.54 -7.43
CA GLU A 132 7.83 -14.64 -5.96
C GLU A 132 8.80 -13.73 -5.19
N ARG A 133 9.89 -13.26 -5.82
CA ARG A 133 10.85 -12.37 -5.17
C ARG A 133 10.35 -10.93 -5.18
N HIS A 134 9.79 -10.48 -6.30
CA HIS A 134 9.36 -9.09 -6.48
C HIS A 134 7.85 -8.89 -6.29
N GLY A 135 7.05 -9.96 -6.28
CA GLY A 135 5.61 -9.92 -6.03
C GLY A 135 4.82 -9.37 -7.22
N VAL A 136 5.27 -9.64 -8.44
CA VAL A 136 4.71 -9.12 -9.69
C VAL A 136 4.55 -10.24 -10.72
N ILE A 137 3.72 -10.00 -11.75
CA ILE A 137 3.67 -10.85 -12.93
C ILE A 137 4.83 -10.44 -13.86
N PRO A 138 5.76 -11.34 -14.21
CA PRO A 138 6.84 -11.06 -15.16
C PRO A 138 6.29 -10.55 -16.49
N ASN A 139 6.78 -9.41 -16.96
CA ASN A 139 6.28 -8.79 -18.18
C ASN A 139 7.33 -7.93 -18.88
N HIS A 140 7.12 -7.69 -20.18
CA HIS A 140 7.80 -6.66 -20.95
C HIS A 140 6.78 -5.59 -21.36
N GLU A 141 6.86 -4.40 -20.78
CA GLU A 141 5.94 -3.28 -21.05
C GLU A 141 4.44 -3.65 -20.91
N GLY A 142 4.15 -4.64 -20.05
CA GLY A 142 2.81 -5.15 -19.78
C GLY A 142 2.41 -6.40 -20.57
N GLN A 143 3.22 -6.85 -21.54
CA GLN A 143 3.05 -8.17 -22.16
C GLN A 143 3.63 -9.24 -21.24
N VAL A 144 2.82 -10.18 -20.75
CA VAL A 144 3.28 -11.16 -19.76
C VAL A 144 4.27 -12.13 -20.38
N LEU A 145 5.31 -12.50 -19.63
CA LEU A 145 6.32 -13.47 -20.01
C LEU A 145 6.02 -14.82 -19.37
N ARG A 146 6.41 -15.91 -20.03
CA ARG A 146 6.33 -17.27 -19.47
C ARG A 146 7.30 -17.42 -18.29
N ALA A 147 7.01 -18.34 -17.38
CA ALA A 147 7.72 -18.46 -16.10
C ALA A 147 9.22 -18.79 -16.22
N ASP A 148 9.64 -19.42 -17.32
CA ASP A 148 10.98 -19.98 -17.53
C ASP A 148 11.66 -19.49 -18.82
N SER A 149 11.08 -18.50 -19.50
CA SER A 149 11.64 -17.96 -20.73
C SER A 149 11.31 -16.48 -20.90
N ASN A 150 12.04 -15.80 -21.79
CA ASN A 150 11.72 -14.44 -22.22
C ASN A 150 10.65 -14.41 -23.32
N GLU A 151 9.93 -15.52 -23.52
CA GLU A 151 8.84 -15.58 -24.49
C GLU A 151 7.55 -15.03 -23.90
N ARG A 152 6.78 -14.35 -24.74
CA ARG A 152 5.47 -13.82 -24.37
C ARG A 152 4.48 -14.95 -24.12
N ALA A 153 3.63 -14.80 -23.10
CA ALA A 153 2.41 -15.56 -22.90
C ALA A 153 1.28 -14.92 -23.73
N PRO A 154 0.86 -15.50 -24.86
CA PRO A 154 -0.13 -14.87 -25.75
C PRO A 154 -1.46 -14.62 -25.04
N GLY A 155 -2.05 -13.45 -25.26
CA GLY A 155 -3.35 -13.07 -24.68
C GLY A 155 -3.30 -12.64 -23.21
N LEU A 156 -2.14 -12.66 -22.56
CA LEU A 156 -1.99 -12.29 -21.16
C LEU A 156 -1.21 -10.98 -21.01
N TYR A 157 -1.82 -10.03 -20.30
CA TYR A 157 -1.27 -8.68 -20.08
C TYR A 157 -1.38 -8.29 -18.62
N ALA A 158 -0.46 -7.45 -18.16
CA ALA A 158 -0.44 -6.90 -16.81
C ALA A 158 -0.38 -5.36 -16.85
N THR A 159 -1.06 -4.72 -15.90
CA THR A 159 -0.98 -3.27 -15.65
C THR A 159 -1.11 -2.98 -14.16
N GLY A 160 -0.66 -1.81 -13.73
CA GLY A 160 -0.73 -1.35 -12.35
C GLY A 160 0.31 -2.01 -11.45
N TRP A 161 -0.06 -2.20 -10.19
CA TRP A 161 0.87 -2.71 -9.17
C TRP A 161 1.32 -4.15 -9.43
N ILE A 162 0.47 -5.00 -10.02
CA ILE A 162 0.88 -6.36 -10.35
C ILE A 162 1.92 -6.41 -11.49
N LYS A 163 2.04 -5.34 -12.28
CA LYS A 163 3.05 -5.19 -13.35
C LYS A 163 4.37 -4.61 -12.83
N ARG A 164 4.31 -3.57 -12.00
CA ARG A 164 5.47 -2.73 -11.62
C ARG A 164 5.85 -2.75 -10.14
N GLY A 165 5.09 -3.46 -9.32
CA GLY A 165 5.17 -3.40 -7.87
C GLY A 165 4.32 -2.25 -7.28
N PRO A 166 4.13 -2.25 -5.95
CA PRO A 166 3.17 -1.37 -5.26
C PRO A 166 3.72 0.03 -4.99
N VAL A 167 4.21 0.70 -6.05
CA VAL A 167 4.80 2.04 -5.98
C VAL A 167 4.12 2.98 -6.98
N GLY A 168 3.80 4.18 -6.51
CA GLY A 168 3.23 5.26 -7.31
C GLY A 168 1.78 5.57 -6.96
N LEU A 169 1.42 6.84 -7.11
CA LEU A 169 0.05 7.34 -6.96
C LEU A 169 -0.85 6.90 -8.13
N ILE A 170 -2.17 7.04 -7.96
CA ILE A 170 -3.22 6.67 -8.94
C ILE A 170 -2.90 7.16 -10.37
N GLY A 171 -2.36 8.38 -10.51
CA GLY A 171 -1.99 8.93 -11.83
C GLY A 171 -0.93 8.13 -12.59
N HIS A 172 0.05 7.53 -11.89
CA HIS A 172 1.09 6.70 -12.52
C HIS A 172 0.52 5.39 -13.09
N THR A 173 -0.52 4.84 -12.44
CA THR A 173 -1.21 3.65 -12.94
C THR A 173 -1.94 3.92 -14.25
N LYS A 174 -2.43 5.15 -14.48
CA LYS A 174 -3.08 5.51 -15.75
C LYS A 174 -2.10 5.47 -16.93
N SER A 175 -0.96 6.13 -16.83
CA SER A 175 0.03 6.14 -17.92
C SER A 175 0.60 4.75 -18.19
N ASP A 176 0.77 3.96 -17.14
CA ASP A 176 1.18 2.57 -17.23
C ASP A 176 0.17 1.70 -17.99
N ALA A 177 -1.12 1.82 -17.67
CA ALA A 177 -2.18 1.09 -18.38
C ALA A 177 -2.24 1.43 -19.87
N MET A 178 -1.99 2.69 -20.22
CA MET A 178 -1.94 3.12 -21.63
C MET A 178 -0.82 2.44 -22.41
N GLU A 179 0.33 2.14 -21.80
CA GLU A 179 1.42 1.39 -22.44
C GLU A 179 0.98 -0.05 -22.74
N THR A 180 0.44 -0.74 -21.73
CA THR A 180 -0.06 -2.12 -21.87
C THR A 180 -1.17 -2.22 -22.93
N VAL A 181 -2.12 -1.27 -22.95
CA VAL A 181 -3.23 -1.28 -23.92
C VAL A 181 -2.75 -1.07 -25.35
N ARG A 182 -1.69 -0.28 -25.58
CA ARG A 182 -1.10 -0.12 -26.93
C ARG A 182 -0.57 -1.47 -27.43
N HIS A 183 0.14 -2.21 -26.59
CA HIS A 183 0.61 -3.55 -26.93
C HIS A 183 -0.54 -4.51 -27.21
N LEU A 184 -1.58 -4.52 -26.37
CA LEU A 184 -2.77 -5.34 -26.58
C LEU A 184 -3.41 -5.08 -27.96
N ILE A 185 -3.61 -3.82 -28.34
CA ILE A 185 -4.19 -3.44 -29.64
C ILE A 185 -3.27 -3.84 -30.80
N ASN A 186 -1.95 -3.64 -30.66
CA ASN A 186 -0.99 -4.02 -31.70
C ASN A 186 -0.90 -5.54 -31.92
N ASP A 187 -1.21 -6.32 -30.88
CA ASP A 187 -1.19 -7.78 -30.90
C ASP A 187 -2.50 -8.39 -31.47
N GLN A 188 -3.41 -7.60 -32.07
CA GLN A 188 -4.73 -8.06 -32.56
C GLN A 188 -4.67 -9.31 -33.46
N GLY A 189 -3.65 -9.41 -34.31
CA GLY A 189 -3.45 -10.58 -35.19
C GLY A 189 -3.12 -11.88 -34.45
N SER A 190 -2.82 -11.81 -33.15
CA SER A 190 -2.45 -12.92 -32.28
C SER A 190 -3.45 -13.17 -31.15
N TRP A 191 -4.59 -12.48 -31.16
CA TRP A 191 -5.65 -12.69 -30.16
C TRP A 191 -6.24 -14.09 -30.26
N TRP A 192 -6.54 -14.67 -29.09
CA TRP A 192 -7.24 -15.94 -29.00
C TRP A 192 -8.66 -15.80 -29.55
N GLN A 193 -9.07 -16.74 -30.40
CA GLN A 193 -10.44 -16.94 -30.83
C GLN A 193 -11.17 -17.89 -29.85
N PRO A 194 -12.13 -17.40 -29.04
CA PRO A 194 -12.90 -18.25 -28.15
C PRO A 194 -13.91 -19.11 -28.94
N GLU A 195 -14.27 -20.26 -28.37
CA GLU A 195 -15.30 -21.15 -28.94
C GLU A 195 -16.68 -20.47 -28.98
N ASP A 196 -17.01 -19.71 -27.93
CA ASP A 196 -18.19 -18.85 -27.84
C ASP A 196 -17.75 -17.41 -27.52
N PRO A 197 -17.82 -16.48 -28.50
CA PRO A 197 -17.48 -15.07 -28.31
C PRO A 197 -18.64 -14.24 -27.73
N SER A 198 -19.79 -14.84 -27.42
CA SER A 198 -20.96 -14.09 -26.93
C SER A 198 -20.72 -13.50 -25.55
N GLU A 199 -21.33 -12.33 -25.29
CA GLU A 199 -21.27 -11.68 -23.97
C GLU A 199 -21.86 -12.55 -22.84
N ALA A 200 -22.72 -13.51 -23.20
CA ALA A 200 -23.36 -14.43 -22.27
C ALA A 200 -22.47 -15.62 -21.85
N ALA A 201 -21.39 -15.90 -22.58
CA ALA A 201 -20.55 -17.09 -22.36
C ALA A 201 -19.98 -17.14 -20.93
N ILE A 202 -19.45 -16.03 -20.43
CA ILE A 202 -18.87 -15.96 -19.07
C ILE A 202 -19.95 -15.96 -17.97
N PRO A 203 -21.02 -15.13 -18.04
CA PRO A 203 -22.13 -15.23 -17.09
C PRO A 203 -22.76 -16.63 -17.00
N ALA A 204 -22.93 -17.33 -18.13
CA ALA A 204 -23.45 -18.70 -18.15
C ALA A 204 -22.50 -19.68 -17.45
N LEU A 205 -21.20 -19.58 -17.72
CA LEU A 205 -20.18 -20.39 -17.05
C LEU A 205 -20.15 -20.17 -15.53
N LEU A 206 -20.28 -18.91 -15.09
CA LEU A 206 -20.36 -18.58 -13.66
C LEU A 206 -21.61 -19.19 -13.01
N ALA A 207 -22.76 -19.14 -13.69
CA ALA A 207 -24.00 -19.74 -13.23
C ALA A 207 -23.93 -21.28 -13.16
N GLU A 208 -23.38 -21.92 -14.19
CA GLU A 208 -23.14 -23.38 -14.22
C GLU A 208 -22.28 -23.83 -13.03
N ARG A 209 -21.27 -23.02 -12.68
CA ARG A 209 -20.36 -23.28 -11.55
C ARG A 209 -20.93 -22.84 -10.19
N GLY A 210 -22.15 -22.30 -10.14
CA GLY A 210 -22.77 -21.83 -8.89
C GLY A 210 -22.06 -20.63 -8.25
N VAL A 211 -21.33 -19.83 -9.03
CA VAL A 211 -20.62 -18.65 -8.53
C VAL A 211 -21.58 -17.46 -8.45
N ALA A 212 -21.79 -16.93 -7.25
CA ALA A 212 -22.53 -15.69 -7.07
C ALA A 212 -21.66 -14.49 -7.51
N TRP A 213 -22.14 -13.77 -8.53
CA TRP A 213 -21.45 -12.61 -9.11
C TRP A 213 -22.39 -11.40 -9.18
N THR A 214 -21.80 -10.22 -9.39
CA THR A 214 -22.50 -8.94 -9.61
C THR A 214 -21.98 -8.25 -10.86
N ASP A 215 -22.86 -7.50 -11.51
CA ASP A 215 -22.55 -6.54 -12.58
C ASP A 215 -22.47 -5.11 -12.03
N LEU A 216 -22.43 -4.15 -12.96
CA LEU A 216 -22.45 -2.72 -12.66
C LEU A 216 -23.77 -2.28 -12.00
N GLU A 217 -24.91 -2.83 -12.40
CA GLU A 217 -26.19 -2.49 -11.78
C GLU A 217 -26.27 -3.00 -10.34
N GLY A 218 -25.75 -4.19 -10.07
CA GLY A 218 -25.64 -4.74 -8.73
C GLY A 218 -24.64 -3.98 -7.86
N TRP A 219 -23.56 -3.46 -8.43
CA TRP A 219 -22.72 -2.50 -7.73
C TRP A 219 -23.49 -1.23 -7.35
N HIS A 220 -24.30 -0.68 -8.27
CA HIS A 220 -25.13 0.49 -7.96
C HIS A 220 -26.17 0.21 -6.86
N ARG A 221 -26.76 -0.99 -6.81
CA ARG A 221 -27.64 -1.40 -5.71
C ARG A 221 -26.91 -1.37 -4.37
N LEU A 222 -25.72 -1.96 -4.30
CA LEU A 222 -24.89 -1.94 -3.09
C LEU A 222 -24.50 -0.51 -2.70
N ASP A 223 -24.10 0.30 -3.67
CA ASP A 223 -23.71 1.70 -3.44
C ASP A 223 -24.85 2.51 -2.81
N GLN A 224 -26.07 2.39 -3.35
CA GLN A 224 -27.25 3.06 -2.80
C GLN A 224 -27.62 2.54 -1.41
N HIS A 225 -27.48 1.23 -1.18
CA HIS A 225 -27.70 0.64 0.13
C HIS A 225 -26.73 1.22 1.17
N GLU A 226 -25.42 1.25 0.87
CA GLU A 226 -24.40 1.81 1.77
C GLU A 226 -24.62 3.31 2.08
N ILE A 227 -25.06 4.09 1.08
CA ILE A 227 -25.40 5.51 1.25
C ILE A 227 -26.59 5.62 2.21
N GLY A 228 -27.67 4.87 1.97
CA GLY A 228 -28.87 4.88 2.81
C GLY A 228 -28.60 4.48 4.26
N LEU A 229 -27.65 3.58 4.51
CA LEU A 229 -27.20 3.26 5.88
C LEU A 229 -26.47 4.44 6.55
N GLY A 230 -25.79 5.29 5.78
CA GLY A 230 -25.03 6.43 6.29
C GLY A 230 -25.86 7.69 6.57
N GLU A 231 -26.94 7.92 5.82
CA GLU A 231 -27.76 9.13 5.94
C GLU A 231 -28.27 9.40 7.37
N PRO A 232 -28.84 8.42 8.11
CA PRO A 232 -29.32 8.64 9.48
C PRO A 232 -28.20 9.03 10.46
N GLU A 233 -26.97 8.62 10.17
CA GLU A 233 -25.78 8.86 11.00
C GLU A 233 -25.01 10.12 10.56
N GLY A 234 -25.51 10.86 9.56
CA GLY A 234 -24.81 12.02 9.00
C GLY A 234 -23.48 11.65 8.31
N ARG A 235 -23.36 10.41 7.82
CA ARG A 235 -22.16 9.90 7.14
C ARG A 235 -22.43 9.77 5.64
N ALA A 236 -21.39 9.95 4.83
CA ALA A 236 -21.51 9.79 3.37
C ALA A 236 -21.94 8.37 2.95
N ARG A 237 -21.56 7.36 3.75
CA ARG A 237 -22.02 5.96 3.66
C ARG A 237 -21.59 5.15 4.88
N ILE A 238 -22.23 4.00 5.09
CA ILE A 238 -21.73 2.92 5.94
C ILE A 238 -21.51 1.71 5.03
N LYS A 239 -20.27 1.21 5.00
CA LYS A 239 -19.91 0.10 4.11
C LYS A 239 -20.43 -1.22 4.64
N VAL A 240 -20.97 -2.04 3.75
CA VAL A 240 -21.23 -3.46 4.02
C VAL A 240 -19.89 -4.19 3.98
N VAL A 241 -19.58 -4.95 5.03
CA VAL A 241 -18.26 -5.59 5.20
C VAL A 241 -18.29 -7.07 4.83
N PRO A 242 -19.29 -7.88 5.23
CA PRO A 242 -19.34 -9.29 4.86
C PRO A 242 -19.54 -9.45 3.35
N ARG A 243 -18.68 -10.23 2.69
CA ARG A 243 -18.72 -10.41 1.23
C ARG A 243 -20.04 -11.02 0.74
N ASP A 244 -20.56 -12.00 1.47
CA ASP A 244 -21.80 -12.68 1.08
C ASP A 244 -22.99 -11.70 1.14
N GLU A 245 -23.01 -10.80 2.12
CA GLU A 245 -24.02 -9.75 2.24
C GLU A 245 -23.88 -8.70 1.12
N MET A 246 -22.64 -8.27 0.82
CA MET A 246 -22.38 -7.39 -0.33
C MET A 246 -22.94 -8.00 -1.63
N VAL A 247 -22.67 -9.29 -1.86
CA VAL A 247 -23.10 -10.00 -3.06
C VAL A 247 -24.62 -10.21 -3.09
N ALA A 248 -25.25 -10.57 -1.97
CA ALA A 248 -26.70 -10.70 -1.88
C ALA A 248 -27.43 -9.39 -2.19
N ILE A 249 -27.02 -8.28 -1.55
CA ILE A 249 -27.59 -6.94 -1.82
C ILE A 249 -27.37 -6.56 -3.28
N SER A 250 -26.16 -6.80 -3.79
CA SER A 250 -25.84 -6.57 -5.20
C SER A 250 -26.70 -7.41 -6.13
N ARG A 251 -27.19 -8.58 -5.73
CA ARG A 251 -28.06 -9.44 -6.54
C ARG A 251 -29.56 -9.21 -6.30
N GLY A 252 -29.91 -8.37 -5.32
CA GLY A 252 -31.30 -8.10 -4.94
C GLY A 252 -31.93 -9.27 -4.17
N GLU A 253 -31.11 -10.06 -3.47
CA GLU A 253 -31.48 -11.22 -2.66
C GLU A 253 -31.75 -10.82 -1.19
#